data_AF-A0A842ZYC3-F1
#
_entry.id   AF-A0A842ZYC3-F1
#
_cell.length_a   1.000
_cell.length_b   1.000
_cell.length_c   1.000
_cell.angle_alpha   90.00
_cell.angle_beta   90.00
_cell.angle_gamma   90.00
#
_symmetry.space_group_name_H-M   'P 1'
#
loop_
_entity.id
_entity.type
_entity.pdbx_description
1 polymer ?
#
loop_
_entity_poly.entity_id
_entity_poly.type
_entity_poly.pdbx_seq_one_letter_code
_entity_poly.pdbx_strand_id
1 'polypeptide(L)'
;DLSHLPLLGETPAQAIMPIKDYLVHAHMGNCILQDKKHPGYGDQHPRFGIKGGENDVKELTEYLKVLLNIGFLNPQNQPIVSFEVKPLADESSEVVIANAKRVLREAWAHI
;
A
#
# COMPACT_ATOMS: atom_id res chain seq x y z
N ASP A 1 4.46 -0.66 6.17
CA ASP A 1 3.43 -0.02 5.36
C ASP A 1 3.96 0.14 3.94
N LEU A 2 3.14 -0.14 2.93
CA LEU A 2 3.45 0.12 1.53
C LEU A 2 3.65 1.63 1.23
N SER A 3 2.95 2.55 1.91
CA SER A 3 3.11 4.00 1.68
C SER A 3 4.52 4.49 2.01
N HIS A 4 5.19 3.84 2.97
CA HIS A 4 6.53 4.26 3.42
C HIS A 4 7.64 3.83 2.48
N LEU A 5 7.42 2.79 1.66
CA LEU A 5 8.50 2.23 0.83
C LEU A 5 9.03 3.27 -0.17
N PRO A 6 8.18 3.99 -0.94
CA PRO A 6 8.67 5.06 -1.79
C PRO A 6 9.35 6.18 -1.00
N LEU A 7 8.82 6.54 0.19
CA LEU A 7 9.39 7.60 1.04
C LEU A 7 10.83 7.28 1.47
N LEU A 8 11.15 5.99 1.63
CA LEU A 8 12.48 5.49 2.01
C LEU A 8 13.34 5.08 0.80
N GLY A 9 12.78 5.12 -0.42
CA GLY A 9 13.46 4.67 -1.63
C GLY A 9 13.67 3.15 -1.69
N GLU A 10 12.77 2.38 -1.06
CA GLU A 10 12.86 0.93 -0.93
C GLU A 10 11.85 0.22 -1.83
N THR A 11 12.25 -0.95 -2.33
CA THR A 11 11.31 -1.93 -2.90
C THR A 11 10.67 -2.77 -1.79
N PRO A 12 9.52 -3.42 -2.05
CA PRO A 12 8.95 -4.39 -1.10
C PRO A 12 9.94 -5.44 -0.61
N ALA A 13 10.75 -6.02 -1.51
CA ALA A 13 11.72 -7.04 -1.13
C ALA A 13 12.83 -6.49 -0.22
N GLN A 14 13.35 -5.28 -0.51
CA GLN A 14 14.38 -4.64 0.32
C GLN A 14 13.87 -4.36 1.74
N ALA A 15 12.64 -3.89 1.87
CA ALA A 15 12.06 -3.54 3.17
C ALA A 15 11.61 -4.77 3.97
N ILE A 16 11.01 -5.77 3.31
CA ILE A 16 10.35 -6.89 4.00
C ILE A 16 11.31 -8.05 4.31
N MET A 17 12.18 -8.43 3.38
CA MET A 17 13.03 -9.62 3.54
C MET A 17 13.90 -9.60 4.81
N PRO A 18 14.50 -8.47 5.23
CA PRO A 18 15.32 -8.43 6.44
C PRO A 18 14.54 -8.66 7.74
N ILE A 19 13.22 -8.44 7.74
CA ILE A 19 12.36 -8.48 8.94
C ILE A 19 11.28 -9.55 8.87
N LYS A 20 11.31 -10.44 7.88
CA LYS A 20 10.23 -11.39 7.57
C LYS A 20 9.74 -12.22 8.78
N ASP A 21 10.65 -12.57 9.69
CA ASP A 21 10.35 -13.42 10.85
C ASP A 21 9.76 -12.62 12.03
N TYR A 22 9.68 -11.29 11.91
CA TYR A 22 9.20 -10.37 12.94
C TYR A 22 7.97 -9.55 12.48
N LEU A 23 7.45 -9.81 11.28
CA LEU A 23 6.25 -9.14 10.80
C LEU A 23 5.01 -9.55 11.61
N VAL A 24 4.29 -8.57 12.13
CA VAL A 24 3.05 -8.77 12.90
C VAL A 24 1.82 -8.21 12.19
N HIS A 25 2.00 -7.17 11.38
CA HIS A 25 0.93 -6.44 10.70
C HIS A 25 1.51 -5.74 9.46
N ALA A 26 0.80 -5.82 8.34
CA ALA A 26 1.12 -5.09 7.13
C ALA A 26 0.02 -4.08 6.78
N HIS A 27 0.41 -2.89 6.36
CA HIS A 27 -0.51 -1.88 5.82
C HIS A 27 -0.33 -1.72 4.31
N MET A 28 -1.41 -1.35 3.64
CA MET A 28 -1.48 -0.98 2.23
C MET A 28 -1.92 0.48 2.14
N GLY A 29 -1.02 1.35 1.71
CA GLY A 29 -1.28 2.77 1.55
C GLY A 29 -0.51 3.38 0.38
N ASN A 30 -0.72 4.67 0.17
CA ASN A 30 -0.08 5.46 -0.88
C ASN A 30 0.63 6.68 -0.29
N CYS A 31 1.52 7.31 -1.05
CA CYS A 31 2.15 8.58 -0.72
C CYS A 31 2.37 9.39 -2.00
N ILE A 32 2.78 10.66 -1.84
CA ILE A 32 3.16 11.54 -2.96
C ILE A 32 4.52 12.15 -2.65
N LEU A 33 5.50 12.00 -3.54
CA LEU A 33 6.85 12.55 -3.36
C LEU A 33 7.19 13.67 -4.34
N GLN A 34 6.63 13.63 -5.55
CA GLN A 34 7.07 14.51 -6.63
C GLN A 34 6.71 15.99 -6.39
N ASP A 35 5.46 16.26 -5.99
CA ASP A 35 4.97 17.63 -5.81
C ASP A 35 4.80 17.98 -4.32
N LYS A 36 5.75 18.74 -3.79
CA LYS A 36 5.74 19.23 -2.40
C LYS A 36 4.58 20.18 -2.08
N LYS A 37 3.92 20.73 -3.10
CA LYS A 37 2.76 21.63 -2.93
C LYS A 37 1.44 20.87 -2.98
N HIS A 38 1.46 19.58 -3.33
CA HIS A 38 0.26 18.76 -3.35
C HIS A 38 -0.31 18.61 -1.93
N PRO A 39 -1.62 18.79 -1.70
CA PRO A 39 -2.22 18.64 -0.36
C PRO A 39 -1.97 17.29 0.30
N GLY A 40 -1.82 16.23 -0.51
CA GLY A 40 -1.45 14.88 -0.07
C GLY A 40 0.05 14.57 -0.07
N TYR A 41 0.94 15.58 -0.11
CA TYR A 41 2.39 15.37 -0.13
C TYR A 41 2.91 14.66 1.13
N GLY A 42 3.84 13.73 0.95
CA GLY A 42 4.47 12.94 1.99
C GLY A 42 3.58 11.80 2.48
N ASP A 43 3.67 11.49 3.77
CA ASP A 43 2.98 10.39 4.42
C ASP A 43 1.53 10.77 4.79
N GLN A 44 0.74 11.08 3.77
CA GLN A 44 -0.65 11.53 3.93
C GLN A 44 -1.67 10.47 3.51
N HIS A 45 -1.22 9.33 3.00
CA HIS A 45 -2.08 8.20 2.64
C HIS A 45 -3.25 8.52 1.71
N PRO A 46 -3.05 9.25 0.59
CA PRO A 46 -4.15 9.51 -0.34
C PRO A 46 -4.66 8.21 -0.96
N ARG A 47 -5.79 8.27 -1.67
CA ARG A 47 -6.28 7.12 -2.44
C ARG A 47 -5.23 6.61 -3.46
N PHE A 48 -5.34 5.33 -3.82
CA PHE A 48 -4.50 4.72 -4.84
C PHE A 48 -4.79 5.32 -6.24
N GLY A 49 -3.74 5.43 -7.06
CA GLY A 49 -3.84 5.96 -8.41
C GLY A 49 -4.23 7.44 -8.49
N ILE A 50 -4.04 8.21 -7.41
CA ILE A 50 -4.13 9.67 -7.48
C ILE A 50 -3.00 10.21 -8.37
N LYS A 51 -3.25 11.32 -9.08
CA LYS A 51 -2.22 11.96 -9.91
C LYS A 51 -1.01 12.32 -9.04
N GLY A 52 0.16 11.82 -9.43
CA GLY A 52 1.42 12.03 -8.69
C GLY A 52 1.61 11.13 -7.46
N GLY A 53 0.67 10.21 -7.20
CA GLY A 53 0.83 9.17 -6.18
C GLY A 53 1.79 8.08 -6.62
N GLU A 54 2.51 7.50 -5.66
CA GLU A 54 3.59 6.54 -5.92
C GLU A 54 3.09 5.09 -6.05
N ASN A 55 1.96 4.75 -5.41
CA ASN A 55 1.41 3.40 -5.37
C ASN A 55 0.04 3.31 -6.04
N ASP A 56 -0.10 2.33 -6.94
CA ASP A 56 -1.38 1.83 -7.47
C ASP A 56 -1.33 0.29 -7.57
N VAL A 57 -2.14 -0.30 -8.46
CA VAL A 57 -2.27 -1.74 -8.69
C VAL A 57 -0.91 -2.44 -8.82
N LYS A 58 0.03 -1.87 -9.59
CA LYS A 58 1.33 -2.50 -9.85
C LYS A 58 2.16 -2.63 -8.58
N GLU A 59 2.33 -1.53 -7.85
CA GLU A 59 3.14 -1.50 -6.63
C GLU A 59 2.52 -2.36 -5.53
N LEU A 60 1.19 -2.34 -5.42
CA LEU A 60 0.47 -3.21 -4.51
C LEU A 60 0.63 -4.70 -4.88
N THR A 61 0.61 -5.04 -6.17
CA THR A 61 0.84 -6.42 -6.64
C THR A 61 2.21 -6.92 -6.20
N GLU A 62 3.26 -6.15 -6.42
CA GLU A 62 4.63 -6.55 -6.05
C GLU A 62 4.79 -6.66 -4.52
N TYR A 63 4.16 -5.77 -3.77
CA TYR A 63 4.14 -5.85 -2.31
C TYR A 63 3.46 -7.11 -1.79
N LEU A 64 2.28 -7.43 -2.30
CA LEU A 64 1.51 -8.61 -1.91
C LEU A 64 2.22 -9.91 -2.33
N LYS A 65 2.89 -9.95 -3.49
CA LYS A 65 3.73 -11.09 -3.91
C LYS A 65 4.83 -11.37 -2.91
N VAL A 66 5.54 -10.33 -2.43
CA VAL A 66 6.60 -10.53 -1.43
C VAL A 66 6.01 -11.07 -0.13
N LEU A 67 4.92 -10.49 0.38
CA LEU A 67 4.25 -10.98 1.59
C LEU A 67 3.75 -12.43 1.46
N LEU A 68 3.25 -12.82 0.28
CA LEU A 68 2.85 -14.19 -0.01
C LEU A 68 4.06 -15.13 -0.07
N ASN A 69 5.12 -14.74 -0.77
CA ASN A 69 6.32 -15.56 -0.96
C ASN A 69 7.07 -15.85 0.35
N ILE A 70 7.06 -14.92 1.30
CA ILE A 70 7.65 -15.16 2.63
C ILE A 70 6.72 -15.95 3.56
N GLY A 71 5.51 -16.31 3.12
CA GLY A 71 4.52 -17.05 3.89
C GLY A 71 3.74 -16.21 4.91
N PHE A 72 3.90 -14.89 4.90
CA PHE A 72 3.15 -14.01 5.81
C PHE A 72 1.65 -14.09 5.50
N LEU A 73 1.27 -13.91 4.23
CA LEU A 73 -0.10 -14.18 3.77
C LEU A 73 -0.32 -15.69 3.66
N ASN A 74 -1.08 -16.26 4.58
CA ASN A 74 -1.38 -17.70 4.58
C ASN A 74 -2.77 -17.98 5.20
N PRO A 75 -3.44 -19.07 4.81
CA PRO A 75 -4.78 -19.38 5.31
C PRO A 75 -4.80 -20.01 6.72
N GLN A 76 -3.70 -20.57 7.20
CA GLN A 76 -3.62 -21.25 8.51
C GLN A 76 -3.55 -20.27 9.68
N ASN A 77 -2.76 -19.22 9.53
CA ASN A 77 -2.56 -18.15 10.49
C ASN A 77 -2.74 -16.82 9.76
N GLN A 78 -4.01 -16.39 9.68
CA GLN A 78 -4.38 -15.20 8.92
C GLN A 78 -3.78 -13.95 9.57
N PRO A 79 -2.84 -13.26 8.91
CA PRO A 79 -2.26 -12.05 9.45
C PRO A 79 -3.24 -10.89 9.37
N ILE A 80 -2.93 -9.79 10.06
CA ILE A 80 -3.62 -8.53 9.83
C ILE A 80 -2.96 -7.83 8.63
N VAL A 81 -3.77 -7.60 7.59
CA VAL A 81 -3.43 -6.74 6.47
C VAL A 81 -4.56 -5.75 6.23
N SER A 82 -4.27 -4.46 6.39
CA SER A 82 -5.27 -3.41 6.36
C SER A 82 -4.88 -2.28 5.42
N PHE A 83 -5.87 -1.50 4.97
CA PHE A 83 -5.61 -0.25 4.29
C PHE A 83 -5.33 0.85 5.29
N GLU A 84 -4.37 1.71 4.96
CA GLU A 84 -4.20 3.01 5.60
C GLU A 84 -4.40 4.07 4.51
N VAL A 85 -5.58 4.67 4.51
CA VAL A 85 -6.03 5.64 3.50
C VAL A 85 -6.79 6.78 4.17
N LYS A 86 -6.56 8.00 3.67
CA LYS A 86 -7.16 9.23 4.16
C LYS A 86 -7.70 10.06 2.99
N PRO A 87 -9.00 10.36 2.95
CA PRO A 87 -9.58 11.22 1.92
C PRO A 87 -8.96 12.62 1.95
N LEU A 88 -8.79 13.22 0.78
CA LEU A 88 -8.53 14.66 0.67
C LEU A 88 -9.81 15.46 0.95
N ALA A 89 -9.67 16.78 1.10
CA ALA A 89 -10.74 17.67 1.56
C ALA A 89 -12.04 17.61 0.72
N ASP A 90 -11.93 17.28 -0.56
CA ASP A 90 -13.02 17.18 -1.53
C ASP A 90 -13.43 15.74 -1.87
N GLU A 91 -12.90 14.74 -1.15
CA GLU A 91 -13.17 13.32 -1.40
C GLU A 91 -14.13 12.71 -0.36
N SER A 92 -15.03 11.84 -0.82
CA SER A 92 -15.84 11.00 0.06
C SER A 92 -15.03 9.81 0.59
N SER A 93 -15.15 9.55 1.89
CA SER A 93 -14.52 8.41 2.55
C SER A 93 -14.94 7.07 1.96
N GLU A 94 -16.21 6.95 1.59
CA GLU A 94 -16.81 5.77 0.97
C GLU A 94 -16.20 5.50 -0.41
N VAL A 95 -15.98 6.55 -1.20
CA VAL A 95 -15.33 6.44 -2.52
C VAL A 95 -13.87 6.04 -2.38
N VAL A 96 -13.15 6.60 -1.40
CA VAL A 96 -11.74 6.23 -1.13
C VAL A 96 -11.63 4.77 -0.68
N ILE A 97 -12.52 4.31 0.20
CA ILE A 97 -12.59 2.90 0.63
C ILE A 97 -12.95 1.99 -0.55
N ALA A 98 -13.90 2.38 -1.41
CA ALA A 98 -14.25 1.63 -2.61
C ALA A 98 -13.08 1.54 -3.59
N ASN A 99 -12.34 2.64 -3.79
CA ASN A 99 -11.11 2.68 -4.58
C ASN A 99 -10.07 1.69 -4.03
N ALA A 100 -9.77 1.74 -2.73
CA ALA A 100 -8.79 0.86 -2.11
C ALA A 100 -9.16 -0.62 -2.30
N LYS A 101 -10.42 -0.99 -2.08
CA LYS A 101 -10.93 -2.36 -2.32
C LYS A 101 -10.81 -2.78 -3.79
N ARG A 102 -11.10 -1.87 -4.73
CA ARG A 102 -10.96 -2.16 -6.17
C ARG A 102 -9.49 -2.44 -6.52
N VAL A 103 -8.58 -1.59 -6.06
CA VAL A 103 -7.14 -1.74 -6.33
C VAL A 103 -6.59 -3.03 -5.74
N LEU A 104 -6.99 -3.41 -4.51
CA LEU A 104 -6.61 -4.71 -3.94
C LEU A 104 -7.13 -5.89 -4.76
N ARG A 105 -8.40 -5.86 -5.18
CA ARG A 105 -8.97 -6.95 -6.00
C ARG A 105 -8.25 -7.11 -7.33
N GLU A 106 -7.90 -5.99 -7.96
CA GLU A 106 -7.17 -5.97 -9.22
C GLU A 106 -5.73 -6.46 -9.02
N ALA A 107 -5.01 -5.93 -8.03
CA ALA A 107 -3.66 -6.36 -7.70
C ALA A 107 -3.60 -7.86 -7.37
N TRP A 108 -4.55 -8.34 -6.56
CA TRP A 108 -4.63 -9.76 -6.19
C TRP A 108 -4.89 -10.69 -7.37
N ALA A 109 -5.59 -10.23 -8.41
CA ALA A 109 -5.81 -11.02 -9.63
C ALA A 109 -4.53 -11.21 -10.48
N HIS A 110 -3.45 -10.49 -10.16
CA HIS A 110 -2.14 -10.58 -10.82
C HIS A 110 -1.10 -11.40 -10.03
N ILE A 111 -1.53 -12.11 -8.97
CA ILE A 111 -0.70 -12.93 -8.06
C ILE A 111 -1.11 -14.39 -8.20
#